data_AF-A0A380EBM1-F1
#
_entry.id   AF-A0A380EBM1-F1
#
_cell.length_a   1.000
_cell.length_b   1.000
_cell.length_c   1.000
_cell.angle_alpha   90.00
_cell.angle_beta   90.00
_cell.angle_gamma   90.00
#
_symmetry.space_group_name_H-M   'P 1'
#
loop_
_entity.id
_entity.type
_entity.pdbx_description
1 polymer ?
#
loop_
_entity_poly.entity_id
_entity_poly.type
_entity_poly.pdbx_seq_one_letter_code
_entity_poly.pdbx_strand_id
1 'polypeptide(L)' 'MVTALSDVNNTDNYGAGQIQVLEGLEAVRKRPGMYIGSTSERGLHHLVWEIVDNSIDEALAGYANQIEVVIEKITGLK' A
#
# COMPACT_ATOMS: atom_id res chain seq x y z
N MET A 1 -29.90 47.16 3.97
CA MET A 1 -29.70 45.71 3.83
C MET A 1 -28.38 45.48 3.12
N VAL A 2 -27.28 45.35 3.87
CA VAL A 2 -25.99 44.89 3.35
C VAL A 2 -25.52 43.81 4.31
N THR A 3 -25.78 42.55 3.97
CA THR A 3 -25.25 41.40 4.69
C THR A 3 -23.81 41.23 4.25
N ALA A 4 -22.87 41.64 5.09
CA ALA A 4 -21.44 41.47 4.86
C ALA A 4 -21.08 39.99 4.77
N LEU A 5 -20.35 39.64 3.71
CA LEU A 5 -19.73 38.34 3.49
C LEU A 5 -18.79 38.00 4.66
N SER A 6 -19.19 37.08 5.52
CA SER A 6 -18.34 36.52 6.57
C SER A 6 -17.56 35.30 6.04
N ASP A 7 -16.90 35.44 4.90
CA ASP A 7 -15.94 34.43 4.40
C ASP A 7 -14.52 34.92 4.63
N VAL A 8 -14.18 35.19 5.89
CA VAL A 8 -12.82 35.60 6.28
C VAL A 8 -12.27 34.60 7.29
N ASN A 9 -11.34 33.78 6.79
CA ASN A 9 -10.26 33.08 7.49
C ASN A 9 -10.62 31.86 8.37
N ASN A 10 -10.69 30.68 7.75
CA ASN A 10 -10.31 29.42 8.40
C ASN A 10 -8.89 29.00 7.96
N THR A 11 -7.94 29.95 8.04
CA THR A 11 -6.51 29.73 7.73
C THR A 11 -5.73 29.21 8.93
N ASP A 12 -6.31 29.19 10.13
CA ASP A 12 -5.62 28.81 11.37
C ASP A 12 -5.42 27.31 11.52
N ASN A 13 -6.11 26.49 10.71
CA ASN A 13 -5.92 25.05 10.75
C ASN A 13 -4.78 24.57 9.86
N TYR A 14 -4.42 25.27 8.78
CA TYR A 14 -3.37 24.84 7.85
C TYR A 14 -1.97 25.28 8.31
N GLY A 15 -1.41 24.56 9.29
CA GLY A 15 -0.08 24.79 9.84
C GLY A 15 0.83 23.57 9.75
N ALA A 16 2.09 23.71 10.20
CA ALA A 16 3.10 22.64 10.16
C ALA A 16 2.65 21.34 10.87
N GLY A 17 1.82 21.44 11.91
CA GLY A 17 1.26 20.29 12.63
C GLY A 17 0.30 19.42 11.81
N GLN A 18 -0.17 19.88 10.64
CA GLN A 18 -0.97 19.06 9.72
C GLN A 18 -0.13 18.19 8.78
N ILE A 19 1.19 18.39 8.73
CA ILE A 19 2.07 17.55 7.94
C ILE A 19 2.33 16.26 8.71
N GLN A 20 1.76 15.16 8.22
CA GLN A 20 1.95 13.84 8.79
C GLN A 20 3.08 13.09 8.06
N VAL A 21 4.06 12.64 8.82
CA VAL A 21 5.04 11.63 8.37
C VAL A 21 4.46 10.26 8.67
N LEU A 22 4.43 9.38 7.66
CA LEU A 22 4.02 7.99 7.80
C LEU A 22 5.29 7.14 7.87
N GLU A 23 5.45 6.37 8.94
CA GLU A 23 6.67 5.60 9.19
C GLU A 23 6.56 4.15 8.70
N GLY A 24 7.68 3.59 8.26
CA GLY A 24 7.75 2.19 7.82
C GLY A 24 6.69 1.83 6.77
N LEU A 25 5.86 0.83 7.07
CA LEU A 25 4.82 0.31 6.17
C LEU A 25 3.50 1.09 6.23
N GLU A 26 3.38 2.13 7.05
CA GLU A 26 2.14 2.90 7.14
C GLU A 26 1.78 3.58 5.82
N ALA A 27 2.78 4.13 5.11
CA ALA A 27 2.58 4.73 3.80
C ALA A 27 2.07 3.71 2.77
N VAL A 28 2.62 2.49 2.81
CA VAL A 28 2.21 1.37 1.95
C VAL A 28 0.76 0.99 2.20
N ARG A 29 0.38 0.81 3.47
CA ARG A 29 -0.99 0.46 3.86
C ARG A 29 -1.99 1.57 3.56
N LYS A 30 -1.58 2.83 3.72
CA LYS A 30 -2.45 3.99 3.46
C LYS A 30 -2.70 4.20 1.97
N ARG A 31 -1.70 3.90 1.13
CA ARG A 31 -1.76 4.10 -0.33
C ARG A 31 -1.23 2.88 -1.10
N PRO A 32 -1.91 1.72 -0.99
CA PRO A 32 -1.43 0.47 -1.56
C PRO A 32 -1.32 0.49 -3.09
N GLY A 33 -2.20 1.24 -3.77
CA GLY A 33 -2.18 1.34 -5.24
C GLY A 33 -0.86 1.89 -5.80
N MET A 34 -0.09 2.66 -5.03
CA MET A 34 1.24 3.12 -5.45
C MET A 34 2.28 1.99 -5.50
N TYR A 35 2.08 0.93 -4.71
CA TYR A 35 3.04 -0.17 -4.56
C TYR A 35 2.61 -1.42 -5.33
N ILE A 36 1.32 -1.74 -5.33
CA ILE A 36 0.75 -2.95 -5.98
C ILE A 36 -0.16 -2.63 -7.17
N GLY A 37 -0.12 -1.39 -7.66
CA GLY A 37 -0.90 -0.89 -8.79
C GLY A 37 -2.40 -0.69 -8.52
N SER A 38 -3.07 -1.64 -7.87
CA SER A 38 -4.49 -1.57 -7.52
C SER A 38 -4.82 -2.43 -6.30
N THR A 39 -5.97 -2.24 -5.67
CA THR A 39 -6.51 -3.16 -4.63
C THR A 39 -7.57 -4.09 -5.18
N SER A 40 -7.56 -4.30 -6.51
CA SER A 40 -8.41 -5.28 -7.19
C SER A 40 -7.72 -6.65 -7.26
N GLU A 41 -8.36 -7.63 -7.91
CA GLU A 41 -7.78 -8.95 -8.15
C GLU A 41 -6.38 -8.90 -8.78
N ARG A 42 -6.11 -7.90 -9.66
CA ARG A 42 -4.77 -7.74 -10.25
C ARG A 42 -3.71 -7.44 -9.20
N GLY A 43 -4.00 -6.55 -8.26
CA GLY A 43 -3.07 -6.24 -7.18
C GLY A 43 -2.91 -7.39 -6.20
N LEU A 44 -3.97 -8.17 -5.97
CA LEU A 44 -3.88 -9.40 -5.18
C LEU A 44 -2.89 -10.40 -5.80
N HIS A 45 -2.96 -10.62 -7.13
CA HIS A 45 -1.99 -11.49 -7.81
C HIS A 45 -0.59 -10.88 -7.83
N HIS A 46 -0.46 -9.54 -7.91
CA HIS A 46 0.83 -8.86 -7.82
C HIS A 46 1.56 -9.19 -6.53
N LEU A 47 0.87 -9.25 -5.39
CA LEU A 47 1.49 -9.70 -4.13
C LEU A 47 2.12 -11.10 -4.22
N VAL A 48 1.50 -12.02 -4.98
CA VAL A 48 2.07 -13.36 -5.21
C VAL A 48 3.30 -13.25 -6.13
N TRP A 49 3.21 -12.46 -7.19
CA TRP A 49 4.34 -12.26 -8.13
C TRP A 49 5.58 -11.72 -7.44
N GLU A 50 5.46 -10.74 -6.54
CA GLU A 50 6.63 -10.21 -5.81
C GLU A 50 7.39 -11.31 -5.04
N ILE A 51 6.69 -12.31 -4.48
CA ILE A 51 7.34 -13.41 -3.74
C ILE A 51 7.91 -14.46 -4.70
N VAL A 52 7.18 -14.77 -5.77
CA VAL A 52 7.65 -15.70 -6.80
C VAL A 52 8.89 -15.14 -7.51
N ASP A 53 8.91 -13.85 -7.84
CA ASP A 53 10.03 -13.19 -8.51
C ASP A 53 11.29 -13.20 -7.65
N ASN A 54 11.18 -12.89 -6.35
CA ASN A 54 12.29 -13.05 -5.41
C ASN A 54 12.78 -14.51 -5.35
N SER A 55 11.88 -15.49 -5.46
CA SER A 55 12.25 -16.91 -5.49
C SER A 55 12.97 -17.29 -6.79
N ILE A 56 12.58 -16.68 -7.92
CA ILE A 56 13.25 -16.84 -9.21
C ILE A 56 14.64 -16.22 -9.18
N ASP A 57 14.82 -15.06 -8.53
CA ASP A 57 16.15 -14.43 -8.38
C ASP A 57 17.13 -15.37 -7.68
N GLU A 58 16.70 -16.05 -6.60
CA GLU A 58 17.51 -17.06 -5.91
C GLU A 58 17.81 -18.28 -6.81
N ALA A 59 16.87 -18.68 -7.66
CA ALA A 59 17.09 -19.76 -8.61
C ALA A 59 18.09 -19.35 -9.72
N LEU A 60 18.01 -18.12 -10.22
CA LEU A 60 18.94 -17.57 -11.19
C LEU A 60 20.36 -17.41 -10.60
N ALA A 61 20.46 -17.13 -9.30
CA ALA A 61 21.72 -17.10 -8.57
C ALA A 61 22.27 -18.51 -8.24
N GLY A 62 21.51 -19.57 -8.50
CA GLY A 62 21.90 -20.96 -8.28
C GLY A 62 21.71 -21.45 -6.83
N TYR A 63 20.99 -20.71 -5.99
CA TYR A 63 20.71 -21.07 -4.59
C TYR A 63 19.38 -21.81 -4.41
N ALA A 64 18.46 -21.71 -5.38
CA ALA A 64 17.22 -22.47 -5.41
C ALA A 64 17.12 -23.34 -6.68
N ASN A 65 16.53 -24.53 -6.55
CA ASN A 65 16.32 -25.47 -7.67
C ASN A 65 14.86 -25.90 -7.84
N GLN A 66 13.99 -25.57 -6.89
CA GLN A 66 12.57 -25.88 -6.89
C GLN A 66 11.81 -24.72 -6.22
N ILE A 67 10.73 -24.28 -6.87
CA ILE A 67 9.79 -23.29 -6.33
C ILE A 67 8.42 -23.97 -6.28
N GLU A 68 7.79 -24.00 -5.11
CA GLU A 68 6.47 -24.59 -4.90
C GLU A 68 5.48 -23.51 -4.47
N VAL A 69 4.36 -23.41 -5.18
CA VAL A 69 3.28 -22.46 -4.86
C VAL A 69 2.04 -23.25 -4.47
N VAL A 70 1.56 -23.04 -3.25
CA VAL A 70 0.40 -23.75 -2.69
C VAL A 70 -0.68 -22.74 -2.31
N ILE A 71 -1.89 -22.94 -2.83
CA ILE A 71 -3.07 -22.19 -2.38
C ILE A 71 -3.69 -22.97 -1.21
N GLU A 72 -3.48 -22.46 0.00
CA GLU A 72 -4.04 -23.09 1.19
C GLU A 72 -5.54 -22.88 1.31
N LYS A 73 -6.20 -23.87 1.93
CA LYS A 73 -7.58 -23.71 2.38
C LYS A 73 -7.59 -22.74 3.55
N ILE A 74 -8.24 -21.58 3.37
CA ILE A 74 -8.42 -20.61 4.45
C ILE A 74 -9.24 -21.27 5.57
N THR A 75 -8.63 -21.42 6.75
CA THR A 75 -9.24 -22.00 7.95
C THR A 75 -9.25 -21.02 9.14
N GLY A 76 -9.11 -19.71 8.90
CA GLY A 76 -8.88 -18.76 9.99
C GLY A 76 -9.14 -17.27 9.73
N LEU A 77 -10.03 -16.90 8.80
CA LEU A 77 -10.63 -15.56 8.89
C LEU A 77 -11.59 -15.57 10.09
N LYS A 78 -11.19 -14.93 11.19
CA LYS A 78 -12.14 -14.54 12.24
C LYS A 78 -13.09 -13.48 11.71
#